data_AF-A0A822H031-F1
#
_entry.id   AF-A0A822H031-F1
#
_cell.length_a   1.000
_cell.length_b   1.000
_cell.length_c   1.000
_cell.angle_alpha   90.00
_cell.angle_beta   90.00
_cell.angle_gamma   90.00
#
_symmetry.space_group_name_H-M   'P 1'
#
loop_
_entity.id
_entity.type
_entity.pdbx_description
1 polymer ?
#
loop_
_entity_poly.entity_id
_entity_poly.type
_entity_poly.pdbx_seq_one_letter_code
_entity_poly.pdbx_strand_id
1 'polypeptide(L)' 'MSDSLTKLATELEYLIDKIWNLYVTVTDFQPQSQSRVDQILNEIIGLLKDIDQTKGQCQDINIPGQLLK' A
#
# COMPACT_ATOMS: atom_id res chain seq x y z
N MET A 1 -1.84 -18.64 8.07
CA MET A 1 -2.57 -18.40 6.81
C MET A 1 -3.64 -17.33 6.97
N SER A 2 -4.64 -17.48 7.85
CA SER A 2 -5.65 -16.44 8.08
C SER A 2 -5.01 -15.10 8.48
N ASP A 3 -4.08 -15.13 9.44
CA ASP A 3 -3.50 -13.89 9.98
C ASP A 3 -2.59 -13.17 8.98
N SER A 4 -1.80 -13.90 8.18
CA SER A 4 -0.94 -13.33 7.14
C SER A 4 -1.75 -12.71 6.01
N LEU A 5 -2.88 -13.32 5.63
CA LEU A 5 -3.81 -12.76 4.66
C LEU A 5 -4.53 -11.53 5.17
N THR A 6 -5.02 -11.57 6.41
CA THR A 6 -5.64 -10.41 7.06
C THR A 6 -4.63 -9.27 7.16
N LYS A 7 -3.38 -9.56 7.56
CA LYS A 7 -2.29 -8.58 7.60
C LYS A 7 -2.06 -7.96 6.22
N LEU A 8 -1.95 -8.79 5.18
CA LEU A 8 -1.77 -8.32 3.80
C LEU A 8 -2.94 -7.44 3.34
N ALA A 9 -4.19 -7.84 3.65
CA ALA A 9 -5.37 -7.04 3.32
C ALA A 9 -5.34 -5.67 4.01
N THR A 10 -5.04 -5.62 5.31
CA THR A 10 -4.91 -4.36 6.06
C THR A 10 -3.78 -3.47 5.53
N GLU A 11 -2.63 -4.06 5.17
CA GLU A 11 -1.52 -3.30 4.56
C GLU A 11 -1.91 -2.71 3.20
N LEU A 12 -2.68 -3.45 2.38
CA LEU A 12 -3.20 -2.98 1.10
C LEU A 12 -4.25 -1.87 1.26
N GLU A 13 -5.15 -1.98 2.24
CA GLU A 13 -6.11 -0.91 2.58
C GLU A 13 -5.37 0.38 2.96
N TYR A 14 -4.35 0.27 3.82
CA TYR A 14 -3.57 1.42 4.24
C TYR A 14 -2.75 2.03 3.08
N LEU A 15 -2.25 1.21 2.16
CA LEU A 15 -1.60 1.70 0.94
C LEU A 15 -2.57 2.53 0.09
N ILE A 16 -3.82 2.07 -0.10
CA ILE A 16 -4.85 2.80 -0.85
C ILE A 16 -5.10 4.17 -0.20
N ASP A 17 -5.24 4.22 1.13
CA ASP A 17 -5.43 5.47 1.86
C ASP A 17 -4.25 6.44 1.69
N LYS A 18 -3.01 5.93 1.67
CA LYS A 18 -1.82 6.77 1.44
C LYS A 18 -1.75 7.31 0.02
N ILE A 19 -2.09 6.50 -0.98
CA ILE A 19 -2.17 6.95 -2.37
C ILE A 19 -3.25 8.03 -2.52
N TRP A 20 -4.41 7.84 -1.88
CA TRP A 20 -5.46 8.86 -1.86
C TRP A 20 -5.00 10.17 -1.21
N ASN A 21 -4.33 10.08 -0.05
CA ASN A 21 -3.78 11.25 0.63
C ASN A 21 -2.72 11.97 -0.21
N LEU A 22 -1.88 11.23 -0.94
CA LEU A 22 -0.94 11.80 -1.91
C LEU A 22 -1.69 12.56 -3.01
N TYR A 23 -2.73 11.95 -3.59
CA TYR A 23 -3.55 12.59 -4.63
C TYR A 23 -4.17 13.91 -4.13
N VAL A 24 -4.79 13.92 -2.96
CA VAL A 24 -5.36 15.13 -2.36
C VAL A 24 -4.28 16.20 -2.15
N THR A 25 -3.14 15.81 -1.57
CA THR A 25 -2.02 16.73 -1.30
C THR A 25 -1.43 17.34 -2.57
N VAL A 26 -1.34 16.56 -3.64
CA VAL A 26 -0.81 17.02 -4.94
C VAL A 26 -1.83 17.84 -5.71
N THR A 27 -3.13 17.57 -5.55
CA THR A 27 -4.20 18.34 -6.21
C THR A 27 -4.24 19.78 -5.68
N ASP A 28 -4.09 19.97 -4.37
CA ASP A 28 -4.05 21.29 -3.72
C ASP A 28 -2.61 21.75 -3.41
N PHE A 29 -1.66 21.41 -4.30
CA PHE A 29 -0.25 21.60 -4.02
C PHE A 29 0.13 23.08 -3.84
N GLN A 30 0.84 23.35 -2.75
CA GLN A 30 1.52 24.62 -2.48
C GLN A 30 3.02 24.35 -2.27
N PRO A 31 3.92 25.34 -2.45
CA PRO A 31 5.36 25.14 -2.24
C PRO A 31 5.72 24.57 -0.86
N GLN A 32 4.92 24.89 0.16
CA GLN A 32 5.09 24.38 1.53
C GLN A 32 4.69 22.89 1.66
N SER A 33 3.82 22.40 0.77
CA SER A 33 3.35 21.01 0.72
C SER A 33 4.41 20.02 0.27
N GLN A 34 5.55 20.46 -0.30
CA GLN A 34 6.62 19.55 -0.77
C GLN A 34 7.09 18.61 0.34
N SER A 35 7.35 19.15 1.53
CA SER A 35 7.78 18.35 2.68
C SER A 35 6.75 17.28 3.07
N ARG A 36 5.45 17.60 2.92
CA ARG A 36 4.35 16.66 3.18
C ARG A 36 4.26 15.59 2.09
N VAL A 37 4.45 15.96 0.83
CA VAL A 37 4.52 15.01 -0.29
C VAL A 37 5.68 14.04 -0.08
N ASP A 38 6.87 14.53 0.27
CA ASP A 38 8.05 13.69 0.53
C ASP A 38 7.81 12.71 1.67
N GLN A 39 7.14 13.15 2.75
CA GLN A 39 6.73 12.26 3.84
C GLN A 39 5.78 11.16 3.36
N ILE A 40 4.72 11.51 2.64
CA ILE A 40 3.74 10.53 2.14
C ILE A 40 4.40 9.53 1.19
N LEU A 41 5.31 9.98 0.31
CA LEU A 41 6.05 9.09 -0.59
C LEU A 41 6.95 8.11 0.18
N ASN A 42 7.65 8.57 1.22
CA ASN A 42 8.46 7.69 2.06
C ASN A 42 7.61 6.66 2.81
N GLU A 43 6.43 7.06 3.30
CA GLU A 43 5.46 6.14 3.92
C GLU A 43 4.98 5.09 2.91
N ILE A 44 4.61 5.49 1.69
CA ILE A 44 4.22 4.57 0.61
C ILE A 44 5.34 3.57 0.29
N ILE A 45 6.59 4.05 0.18
CA ILE A 45 7.75 3.18 -0.07
C ILE A 45 7.94 2.17 1.07
N GLY A 46 7.77 2.59 2.33
CA GLY A 46 7.79 1.70 3.49
C GLY A 46 6.73 0.61 3.38
N LEU A 47 5.48 1.00 3.11
CA LEU A 47 4.36 0.06 2.98
C LEU A 47 4.56 -0.93 1.85
N LEU A 48 5.08 -0.49 0.70
CA LEU A 48 5.37 -1.39 -0.42
C LEU A 48 6.41 -2.46 -0.06
N LYS A 49 7.41 -2.11 0.76
CA LYS A 49 8.40 -3.08 1.25
C LYS A 49 7.76 -4.07 2.23
N ASP A 50 6.93 -3.58 3.15
CA ASP A 50 6.24 -4.42 4.13
C ASP A 50 5.26 -5.39 3.43
N ILE A 51 4.52 -4.91 2.42
CA ILE A 51 3.62 -5.72 1.58
C ILE A 51 4.39 -6.81 0.84
N ASP A 52 5.55 -6.50 0.26
CA ASP A 52 6.36 -7.50 -0.43
C ASP A 52 6.83 -8.61 0.54
N GLN A 53 7.21 -8.23 1.76
CA GLN A 53 7.57 -9.18 2.82
C GLN A 53 6.37 -10.04 3.24
N THR A 54 5.21 -9.44 3.50
CA THR A 54 3.99 -10.17 3.91
C THR A 54 3.48 -11.07 2.79
N LYS A 55 3.55 -10.63 1.53
CA LYS A 55 3.24 -11.46 0.36
C LYS A 55 4.10 -12.73 0.30
N GLY A 56 5.38 -12.63 0.67
CA GLY A 56 6.27 -13.78 0.83
C GLY A 56 5.78 -14.84 1.82
N GLN A 57 4.98 -14.45 2.80
CA GLN A 57 4.37 -15.34 3.81
C GLN A 57 3.04 -15.96 3.34
N CYS A 58 2.50 -15.50 2.22
CA CYS A 58 1.24 -15.93 1.63
C CYS A 58 1.42 -16.85 0.40
N GLN A 59 2.64 -17.34 0.14
CA GLN A 59 3.00 -18.06 -1.09
C GLN A 59 2.26 -19.38 -1.32
N ASP A 60 1.66 -19.97 -0.28
CA ASP A 60 0.88 -21.22 -0.39
C ASP A 60 -0.54 -21.00 -0.96
N ILE A 61 -0.90 -19.77 -1.32
CA ILE A 61 -2.23 -19.44 -1.84
C ILE A 61 -2.23 -19.57 -3.36
N ASN A 62 -2.72 -20.71 -3.83
CA ASN A 62 -3.07 -20.88 -5.23
C ASN A 62 -4.35 -20.11 -5.53
N ILE A 63 -4.25 -18.95 -6.20
CA ILE A 63 -5.42 -18.25 -6.76
C ILE A 63 -5.76 -18.92 -8.10
N PRO A 64 -6.91 -19.59 -8.24
CA PRO A 64 -7.31 -20.15 -9.51
C PRO A 64 -7.39 -19.05 -10.56
N GLY A 65 -6.74 -19.24 -11.71
CA GLY A 65 -6.70 -18.24 -12.79
C GLY A 65 -8.08 -17.78 -13.29
N GLN A 66 -9.13 -18.56 -13.02
CA GLN A 66 -10.52 -18.20 -13.31
C GLN A 66 -11.05 -17.00 -12.49
N LEU A 67 -10.40 -16.68 -11.36
CA LEU A 67 -10.74 -15.55 -10.49
C LEU A 67 -10.00 -14.25 -10.86
N LEU A 68 -8.92 -14.35 -11.64
CA LEU A 68 -8.18 -13.20 -12.17
C LEU A 68 -8.77 -12.86 -13.54
N LYS A 69 -9.77 -11.97 -13.57
CA LYS A 69 -10.38 -11.47 -14.81
C LYS A 69 -9.67 -10.24 -15.35
#